data_AF-A0A451AYF1-F1
#
_entry.id   AF-A0A451AYF1-F1
#
_cell.length_a   1.000
_cell.length_b   1.000
_cell.length_c   1.000
_cell.angle_alpha   90.00
_cell.angle_beta   90.00
_cell.angle_gamma   90.00
#
_symmetry.space_group_name_H-M   'P 1'
#
loop_
_entity.id
_entity.type
_entity.pdbx_description
1 polymer ?
#
loop_
_entity_poly.entity_id
_entity_poly.type
_entity_poly.pdbx_seq_one_letter_code
_entity_poly.pdbx_strand_id
1 'polypeptide(L)'
;MPRANDRLLGTNIIMKNISQDEAYAGMKWLINNYYSPKVFRERLCNMLEHFGSVDPSFLQHNEPPREIATEAYLMTQAVVKEMREGNEEERGIWTHVENILKQRPELSRVAAATLLFYKQVRFMYENTEGFWDQTLVGRPLVL
;
A
#
# COMPACT_ATOMS: atom_id res chain seq x y z
N MET A 1 -16.54 -33.27 10.95
CA MET A 1 -15.52 -32.21 10.91
C MET A 1 -15.99 -31.15 9.93
N PRO A 2 -16.14 -29.87 10.33
CA PRO A 2 -16.52 -28.81 9.40
C PRO A 2 -15.41 -28.65 8.35
N ARG A 3 -15.78 -28.58 7.08
CA ARG A 3 -14.84 -28.49 5.96
C ARG A 3 -14.13 -27.14 6.00
N ALA A 4 -12.84 -27.13 5.66
CA ALA A 4 -11.97 -25.95 5.64
C ALA A 4 -12.36 -24.87 4.60
N ASN A 5 -13.52 -24.99 3.93
CA ASN A 5 -13.95 -24.14 2.81
C ASN A 5 -15.08 -23.14 3.13
N ASP A 6 -15.58 -23.05 4.36
CA ASP A 6 -16.68 -22.12 4.70
C ASP A 6 -16.21 -20.77 5.28
N ARG A 7 -14.92 -20.47 5.26
CA ARG A 7 -14.39 -19.17 5.74
C ARG A 7 -14.13 -18.26 4.55
N LEU A 8 -15.07 -17.37 4.24
CA LEU A 8 -14.92 -16.30 3.25
C LEU A 8 -13.63 -15.47 3.44
N LEU A 9 -13.16 -15.35 4.68
CA LEU A 9 -11.97 -14.60 5.04
C LEU A 9 -10.70 -15.43 5.24
N GLY A 10 -10.78 -16.77 5.24
CA GLY A 10 -9.63 -17.64 5.49
C GLY A 10 -8.87 -17.40 6.81
N THR A 11 -9.46 -16.65 7.75
CA THR A 11 -8.79 -16.20 8.98
C THR A 11 -8.95 -17.20 10.13
N ASN A 12 -7.97 -17.25 11.03
CA ASN A 12 -8.05 -17.97 12.31
C ASN A 12 -8.71 -17.13 13.42
N ILE A 13 -9.05 -15.86 13.14
CA ILE A 13 -9.72 -14.97 14.09
C ILE A 13 -11.19 -15.38 14.25
N ILE A 14 -11.59 -15.64 15.50
CA ILE A 14 -12.99 -15.91 15.86
C ILE A 14 -13.69 -14.60 16.18
N MET A 15 -14.61 -14.19 15.31
CA MET A 15 -15.44 -13.01 15.51
C MET A 15 -16.60 -13.35 16.45
N LYS A 16 -16.75 -12.59 17.55
CA LYS A 16 -17.79 -12.85 18.55
C LYS A 16 -19.12 -12.14 18.25
N ASN A 17 -19.04 -10.98 17.57
CA ASN A 17 -20.16 -10.04 17.45
C ASN A 17 -20.50 -9.67 15.99
N ILE A 18 -19.79 -10.25 15.02
CA ILE A 18 -20.02 -10.01 13.58
C ILE A 18 -20.00 -11.36 12.86
N SER A 19 -20.87 -11.51 11.86
CA SER A 19 -20.88 -12.64 10.96
C SER A 19 -19.64 -12.62 10.04
N GLN A 20 -19.35 -13.75 9.40
CA GLN A 20 -18.28 -13.83 8.40
C GLN A 20 -18.56 -12.92 7.20
N ASP A 21 -19.82 -12.79 6.79
CA ASP A 21 -20.25 -11.95 5.67
C ASP A 21 -20.04 -10.46 5.99
N GLU A 22 -20.47 -10.01 7.17
CA GLU A 22 -20.26 -8.63 7.63
C GLU A 22 -18.76 -8.29 7.74
N ALA A 23 -17.97 -9.23 8.25
CA ALA A 23 -16.53 -9.06 8.34
C ALA A 23 -15.86 -9.01 6.95
N TYR A 24 -16.31 -9.85 6.02
CA TYR A 24 -15.83 -9.84 4.65
C TYR A 24 -16.18 -8.53 3.94
N ALA A 25 -17.43 -8.08 4.05
CA ALA A 25 -17.91 -6.81 3.53
C ALA A 25 -17.14 -5.62 4.13
N GLY A 26 -16.95 -5.62 5.46
CA GLY A 26 -16.17 -4.60 6.16
C GLY A 26 -14.70 -4.57 5.74
N MET A 27 -14.07 -5.74 5.57
CA MET A 27 -12.68 -5.82 5.11
C MET A 27 -12.54 -5.34 3.66
N LYS A 28 -13.44 -5.75 2.77
CA LYS A 28 -13.50 -5.27 1.39
C LYS A 28 -13.65 -3.74 1.35
N TRP A 29 -14.60 -3.20 2.10
CA TRP A 29 -14.83 -1.76 2.21
C TRP A 29 -13.58 -1.02 2.72
N LEU A 30 -12.97 -1.53 3.79
CA LEU A 30 -11.78 -0.92 4.39
C LEU A 30 -10.61 -0.92 3.41
N ILE A 31 -10.33 -2.04 2.74
CA ILE A 31 -9.25 -2.17 1.76
C ILE A 31 -9.40 -1.15 0.62
N ASN A 32 -10.60 -1.04 0.05
CA ASN A 32 -10.84 -0.13 -1.07
C ASN A 32 -10.67 1.33 -0.64
N ASN A 33 -11.18 1.72 0.53
CA ASN A 33 -10.99 3.07 1.04
C ASN A 33 -9.52 3.34 1.39
N TYR A 34 -8.87 2.40 2.06
CA TYR A 34 -7.50 2.56 2.53
C TYR A 34 -6.52 2.62 1.36
N TYR A 35 -6.65 1.75 0.36
CA TYR A 35 -5.73 1.68 -0.77
C TYR A 35 -6.21 2.46 -2.00
N SER A 36 -7.28 3.25 -1.91
CA SER A 36 -7.62 4.20 -2.97
C SER A 36 -6.44 5.16 -3.21
N PRO A 37 -6.10 5.49 -4.47
CA PRO A 37 -4.91 6.30 -4.77
C PRO A 37 -4.87 7.64 -4.02
N LYS A 38 -6.02 8.31 -3.92
CA LYS A 38 -6.15 9.59 -3.22
C LYS A 38 -5.83 9.46 -1.72
N VAL A 39 -6.44 8.51 -1.03
CA VAL A 39 -6.25 8.32 0.43
C VAL A 39 -4.84 7.83 0.71
N PHE A 40 -4.32 6.92 -0.12
CA PHE A 40 -2.93 6.47 0.00
C PHE A 40 -1.95 7.64 -0.14
N ARG A 41 -2.12 8.48 -1.16
CA ARG A 41 -1.30 9.70 -1.36
C ARG A 41 -1.29 10.58 -0.12
N GLU A 42 -2.48 10.88 0.41
CA GLU A 42 -2.63 11.75 1.59
C GLU A 42 -1.88 11.19 2.79
N ARG A 43 -2.01 9.88 3.06
CA ARG A 43 -1.26 9.23 4.14
C ARG A 43 0.24 9.21 3.90
N LEU A 44 0.68 8.91 2.69
CA LEU A 44 2.11 8.87 2.35
C LEU A 44 2.74 10.26 2.47
N CYS A 45 2.11 11.29 1.90
CA CYS A 45 2.58 12.67 2.03
C CYS A 45 2.64 13.10 3.49
N ASN A 46 1.57 12.88 4.25
CA ASN A 46 1.55 13.19 5.68
C ASN A 46 2.67 12.45 6.45
N MET A 47 2.89 11.17 6.15
CA MET A 47 3.97 10.40 6.75
C MET A 47 5.35 10.99 6.42
N LEU A 48 5.60 11.37 5.16
CA LEU A 48 6.89 11.92 4.73
C LEU A 48 7.14 13.34 5.30
N GLU A 49 6.10 14.18 5.33
CA GLU A 49 6.18 15.54 5.89
C GLU A 49 6.52 15.52 7.38
N HIS A 50 5.93 14.58 8.14
CA HIS A 50 6.14 14.44 9.57
C HIS A 50 7.21 13.40 9.93
N PHE A 51 7.87 12.80 8.94
CA PHE A 51 8.92 11.84 9.19
C PHE A 51 10.08 12.56 9.90
N GLY A 52 10.56 12.01 11.01
CA GLY A 52 11.69 12.57 11.73
C GLY A 52 12.96 12.61 10.88
N SER A 53 14.06 13.10 11.47
CA SER A 53 15.38 12.92 10.87
C SER A 53 15.67 11.43 10.73
N VAL A 54 16.07 11.00 9.53
CA VAL A 54 16.52 9.63 9.31
C VAL A 54 17.84 9.47 10.05
N ASP A 55 17.87 8.63 11.09
CA ASP A 55 19.12 8.31 11.78
C ASP A 55 20.04 7.56 10.79
N PRO A 56 21.25 8.08 10.50
CA PRO A 56 22.20 7.45 9.59
C PRO A 56 22.55 6.02 9.98
N SER A 57 22.41 5.63 11.26
CA SER A 57 22.67 4.27 11.74
C SER A 57 21.76 3.23 11.08
N PHE A 58 20.53 3.60 10.70
CA PHE A 58 19.62 2.72 9.95
C PHE A 58 20.10 2.41 8.53
N LEU A 59 21.00 3.23 7.98
CA LEU A 59 21.64 2.95 6.68
C LEU A 59 22.84 2.00 6.81
N GLN A 60 23.37 1.82 8.02
CA GLN A 60 24.62 1.09 8.27
C GLN A 60 24.41 -0.36 8.75
N HIS A 61 23.19 -0.73 9.16
CA HIS A 61 22.92 -2.09 9.63
C HIS A 61 22.33 -2.98 8.54
N ASN A 62 23.10 -4.01 8.19
CA ASN A 62 22.77 -5.12 7.28
C ASN A 62 22.50 -4.65 5.84
N GLU A 63 23.56 -4.24 5.13
CA GLU A 63 23.48 -4.22 3.67
C GLU A 63 23.14 -5.63 3.20
N PRO A 64 22.00 -5.82 2.50
CA PRO A 64 21.68 -7.11 1.95
C PRO A 64 22.75 -7.49 0.92
N PRO A 65 22.93 -8.79 0.62
CA PRO A 65 23.76 -9.23 -0.48
C PRO A 65 23.54 -8.36 -1.73
N ARG A 66 24.62 -7.96 -2.40
CA ARG A 66 24.62 -6.97 -3.49
C ARG A 66 23.56 -7.25 -4.57
N GLU A 67 23.29 -8.52 -4.84
CA GLU A 67 22.26 -8.97 -5.79
C GLU A 67 20.86 -8.55 -5.35
N ILE A 68 20.50 -8.79 -4.09
CA ILE A 68 19.20 -8.41 -3.49
C ILE A 68 19.05 -6.88 -3.46
N ALA A 69 20.13 -6.15 -3.14
CA ALA A 69 20.12 -4.69 -3.17
C ALA A 69 19.85 -4.14 -4.58
N THR A 70 20.44 -4.78 -5.60
CA THR A 70 20.28 -4.40 -7.00
C THR A 70 18.86 -4.66 -7.49
N GLU A 71 18.30 -5.83 -7.18
CA GLU A 71 16.94 -6.18 -7.56
C GLU A 71 15.92 -5.23 -6.92
N ALA A 72 16.02 -5.00 -5.61
CA ALA A 72 15.14 -4.06 -4.90
C ALA A 72 15.22 -2.64 -5.49
N TYR A 73 16.41 -2.19 -5.87
CA TYR A 73 16.60 -0.91 -6.55
C TYR A 73 15.91 -0.89 -7.92
N LEU A 74 16.09 -1.93 -8.75
CA LEU A 74 15.45 -2.00 -10.07
C LEU A 74 13.92 -2.04 -9.98
N MET A 75 13.36 -2.82 -9.05
CA MET A 75 11.92 -2.86 -8.80
C MET A 75 11.38 -1.48 -8.40
N THR A 76 12.10 -0.79 -7.53
CA THR A 76 11.74 0.57 -7.12
C THR A 76 11.75 1.53 -8.31
N GLN A 77 12.78 1.50 -9.13
CA GLN A 77 12.88 2.34 -10.34
C GLN A 77 11.74 2.04 -11.32
N ALA A 78 11.39 0.76 -11.49
CA ALA A 78 10.26 0.35 -12.33
C ALA A 78 8.94 0.94 -11.81
N VAL A 79 8.68 0.86 -10.51
CA VAL A 79 7.48 1.46 -9.89
C VAL A 79 7.42 2.97 -10.04
N VAL A 80 8.55 3.67 -9.83
CA VAL A 80 8.60 5.13 -10.01
C VAL A 80 8.32 5.51 -11.46
N LYS A 81 8.90 4.78 -12.42
CA LYS A 81 8.64 4.97 -13.85
C LYS A 81 7.16 4.72 -14.17
N GLU A 82 6.62 3.60 -13.72
CA GLU A 82 5.23 3.24 -13.93
C GLU A 82 4.28 4.31 -13.38
N MET A 83 4.52 4.84 -12.17
CA MET A 83 3.67 5.90 -11.62
C MET A 83 3.75 7.22 -12.40
N ARG A 84 4.92 7.54 -12.97
CA ARG A 84 5.08 8.73 -13.82
C ARG A 84 4.35 8.60 -15.15
N GLU A 85 4.33 7.40 -15.71
CA GLU A 85 3.74 7.09 -17.03
C GLU A 85 2.29 6.61 -16.92
N GLY A 86 1.83 6.28 -15.71
CA GLY A 86 0.53 5.71 -15.41
C GLY A 86 -0.63 6.69 -15.56
N ASN A 87 -1.77 6.33 -14.98
CA ASN A 87 -2.99 7.15 -15.04
C ASN A 87 -2.87 8.44 -14.21
N GLU A 88 -3.88 9.31 -14.28
CA GLU A 88 -3.88 10.60 -13.58
C GLU A 88 -3.70 10.46 -12.06
N GLU A 89 -4.31 9.45 -11.45
CA GLU A 89 -4.23 9.22 -10.01
C GLU A 89 -2.82 8.81 -9.58
N GLU A 90 -2.17 7.93 -10.34
CA GLU A 90 -0.82 7.45 -10.08
C GLU A 90 0.22 8.55 -10.30
N ARG A 91 0.07 9.33 -11.37
CA ARG A 91 0.89 10.53 -11.59
C ARG A 91 0.69 11.52 -10.46
N GLY A 92 -0.54 11.69 -9.99
CA GLY A 92 -0.87 12.52 -8.85
C GLY A 92 -0.12 12.11 -7.58
N ILE A 93 -0.02 10.81 -7.28
CA ILE A 93 0.81 10.30 -6.18
C ILE A 93 2.27 10.72 -6.39
N TRP A 94 2.85 10.39 -7.54
CA TRP A 94 4.27 10.67 -7.82
C TRP A 94 4.59 12.17 -7.72
N THR A 95 3.78 13.05 -8.32
CA THR A 95 4.02 14.49 -8.32
C THR A 95 4.10 15.06 -6.91
N HIS A 96 3.23 14.62 -5.99
CA HIS A 96 3.24 15.10 -4.60
C HIS A 96 4.44 14.58 -3.84
N VAL A 97 4.77 13.29 -4.00
CA VAL A 97 5.95 12.67 -3.40
C VAL A 97 7.22 13.35 -3.91
N GLU A 98 7.34 13.58 -5.22
CA GLU A 98 8.50 14.26 -5.81
C GLU A 98 8.70 15.66 -5.23
N ASN A 99 7.62 16.42 -5.01
CA ASN A 99 7.71 17.75 -4.40
C ASN A 99 8.25 17.70 -2.97
N ILE A 100 7.86 16.71 -2.18
CA ILE A 100 8.42 16.48 -0.84
C ILE A 100 9.90 16.08 -0.95
N LEU A 101 10.24 15.16 -1.86
CA LEU A 101 11.62 14.68 -2.03
C LEU A 101 12.58 15.75 -2.57
N LYS A 102 12.10 16.75 -3.31
CA LYS A 102 12.90 17.94 -3.68
C LYS A 102 13.34 18.73 -2.45
N GLN A 103 12.55 18.73 -1.38
CA GLN A 103 12.85 19.41 -0.13
C GLN A 103 13.57 18.49 0.87
N ARG A 104 13.30 17.18 0.81
CA ARG A 104 13.79 16.15 1.73
C ARG A 104 14.30 14.90 0.98
N PRO A 105 15.43 15.00 0.26
CA PRO A 105 15.95 13.92 -0.56
C PRO A 105 16.37 12.69 0.25
N GLU A 106 16.68 12.86 1.55
CA GLU A 106 17.01 11.77 2.48
C GLU A 106 15.86 10.77 2.66
N LEU A 107 14.62 11.18 2.39
CA LEU A 107 13.44 10.31 2.48
C LEU A 107 13.21 9.44 1.24
N SER A 108 14.04 9.60 0.20
CA SER A 108 13.86 8.91 -1.09
C SER A 108 13.71 7.40 -0.95
N ARG A 109 14.53 6.75 -0.11
CA ARG A 109 14.48 5.30 0.13
C ARG A 109 13.18 4.86 0.81
N VAL A 110 12.69 5.64 1.78
CA VAL A 110 11.43 5.35 2.49
C VAL A 110 10.24 5.52 1.55
N ALA A 111 10.22 6.62 0.78
CA ALA A 111 9.17 6.87 -0.20
C ALA A 111 9.13 5.76 -1.26
N ALA A 112 10.29 5.45 -1.86
CA ALA A 112 10.48 4.36 -2.80
C ALA A 112 9.92 3.01 -2.31
N ALA A 113 10.35 2.57 -1.13
CA ALA A 113 9.90 1.31 -0.54
C ALA A 113 8.39 1.31 -0.32
N THR A 114 7.84 2.42 0.17
CA THR A 114 6.39 2.54 0.44
C THR A 114 5.56 2.52 -0.85
N LEU A 115 6.05 3.14 -1.93
CA LEU A 115 5.39 3.08 -3.25
C LEU A 115 5.42 1.66 -3.83
N LEU A 116 6.54 0.94 -3.68
CA LEU A 116 6.64 -0.46 -4.08
C LEU A 116 5.64 -1.34 -3.31
N PHE A 117 5.59 -1.21 -1.98
CA PHE A 117 4.61 -1.93 -1.17
C PHE A 117 3.17 -1.63 -1.59
N TYR A 118 2.85 -0.36 -1.83
CA TYR A 118 1.53 0.03 -2.32
C TYR A 118 1.16 -0.66 -3.64
N LYS A 119 2.08 -0.68 -4.62
CA LYS A 119 1.84 -1.36 -5.90
C LYS A 119 1.67 -2.86 -5.72
N GLN A 120 2.49 -3.51 -4.90
CA GLN A 120 2.35 -4.94 -4.61
C GLN A 120 0.99 -5.26 -3.98
N VAL A 121 0.56 -4.46 -3.00
CA VAL A 121 -0.72 -4.65 -2.31
C VAL A 121 -1.90 -4.36 -3.23
N ARG A 122 -1.86 -3.27 -4.02
CA ARG A 122 -2.90 -2.96 -5.03
C ARG A 122 -3.03 -4.07 -6.04
N PHE A 123 -1.90 -4.53 -6.59
CA PHE A 123 -1.87 -5.64 -7.53
C PHE A 123 -2.49 -6.90 -6.93
N MET A 124 -2.11 -7.26 -5.69
CA MET A 124 -2.70 -8.41 -5.00
C MET A 124 -4.23 -8.29 -4.89
N TYR A 125 -4.75 -7.13 -4.48
CA TYR A 125 -6.20 -6.95 -4.34
C TYR A 125 -6.94 -6.91 -5.68
N GLU A 126 -6.36 -6.29 -6.71
CA GLU A 126 -6.95 -6.26 -8.06
C GLU A 126 -7.04 -7.65 -8.69
N ASN A 127 -6.07 -8.52 -8.38
CA ASN A 127 -6.04 -9.90 -8.87
C ASN A 127 -6.73 -10.91 -7.93
N THR A 128 -7.17 -10.47 -6.75
CA THR A 128 -7.99 -11.31 -5.86
C THR A 128 -9.46 -11.07 -6.16
N GLU A 129 -10.13 -12.11 -6.65
CA GLU A 129 -11.54 -12.01 -7.05
C GLU A 129 -12.43 -11.46 -5.93
N GLY A 130 -13.26 -10.47 -6.28
CA GLY A 130 -14.25 -9.89 -5.38
C GLY A 130 -13.71 -8.90 -4.35
N PHE A 131 -12.39 -8.71 -4.20
CA PHE A 131 -11.80 -7.83 -3.18
C PHE A 131 -11.66 -6.37 -3.62
N TRP A 132 -11.27 -6.12 -4.87
CA TRP A 132 -11.13 -4.77 -5.37
C TRP A 132 -12.41 -4.28 -6.05
N ASP A 133 -12.94 -3.17 -5.57
CA ASP A 133 -14.16 -2.53 -6.05
C ASP A 133 -14.12 -1.02 -5.74
N GLN A 134 -13.75 -0.24 -6.76
CA GLN A 134 -13.62 1.22 -6.63
C GLN A 134 -14.96 1.91 -6.31
N THR A 135 -16.11 1.26 -6.52
CA THR A 135 -17.41 1.86 -6.20
C THR A 135 -17.63 2.01 -4.69
N LEU A 136 -16.84 1.32 -3.86
CA LEU A 136 -16.90 1.38 -2.40
C LEU A 136 -16.14 2.57 -1.79
N VAL A 137 -15.29 3.26 -2.58
CA VAL A 137 -14.45 4.37 -2.09
C VAL A 137 -15.33 5.57 -1.73
N GLY A 138 -15.17 6.08 -0.50
CA GLY A 138 -15.90 7.24 0.02
C GLY A 138 -17.37 6.97 0.36
N ARG A 139 -17.86 5.74 0.18
CA ARG A 139 -19.21 5.36 0.61
C ARG A 139 -19.23 4.96 2.08
N PRO A 140 -20.31 5.23 2.83
CA PRO A 140 -20.47 4.65 4.15
C PRO A 140 -20.59 3.12 4.03
N LEU A 141 -20.00 2.41 4.99
CA LEU A 141 -20.21 0.97 5.11
C LEU A 141 -21.68 0.72 5.51
N VAL A 142 -22.40 0.01 4.66
CA VAL A 142 -23.75 -0.50 4.96
C VAL A 142 -23.61 -2.01 5.07
N LEU A 143 -23.74 -2.52 6.29
CA LEU A 143 -23.70 -3.95 6.63
C LEU A 143 -25.11 -4.52 6.66
#